data_AF-A0A8X6NIY7-F1
#
_entry.id   AF-A0A8X6NIY7-F1
#
_cell.length_a   1.000
_cell.length_b   1.000
_cell.length_c   1.000
_cell.angle_alpha   90.00
_cell.angle_beta   90.00
_cell.angle_gamma   90.00
#
_symmetry.space_group_name_H-M   'P 1'
#
loop_
_entity.id
_entity.type
_entity.pdbx_description
1 polymer ?
#
loop_
_entity_poly.entity_id
_entity_poly.type
_entity_poly.pdbx_seq_one_letter_code
_entity_poly.pdbx_strand_id
1 'polypeptide(L)'
;MFFIIILCYGVAKIDSLHVDLDFQDKYMEGENRYKELSKKSYGSCWKEALSNLQYSCKHLTEEIQSKLALSFTNCFLEYSGSATCPCPEEEPISVCLTNSSDRIFSTYTEFFTHTQSICHYLQHREWQEQTQKTVDMLNENSEIVSKKLDESSKSQTKILDMQQIALR
;
A
#
# COMPACT_ATOMS: atom_id res chain seq x y z
N MET A 1 -30.75 -28.22 -46.93
CA MET A 1 -31.19 -28.70 -45.59
C MET A 1 -29.96 -28.93 -44.68
N PHE A 2 -29.08 -27.92 -44.54
CA PHE A 2 -27.87 -27.97 -43.69
C PHE A 2 -27.59 -26.65 -42.95
N PHE A 3 -28.26 -25.55 -43.34
CA PHE A 3 -28.07 -24.23 -42.73
C PHE A 3 -28.86 -23.99 -41.45
N ILE A 4 -29.84 -24.84 -41.11
CA ILE A 4 -30.69 -24.66 -39.91
C ILE A 4 -30.03 -25.23 -38.64
N ILE A 5 -29.08 -26.15 -38.77
CA ILE A 5 -28.46 -26.83 -37.61
C ILE A 5 -27.39 -25.94 -36.93
N ILE A 6 -26.78 -25.00 -37.66
CA ILE A 6 -25.71 -24.14 -37.11
C ILE A 6 -26.26 -23.08 -36.14
N LEU A 7 -27.55 -22.71 -36.24
CA LEU A 7 -28.16 -21.73 -35.35
C LEU A 7 -28.49 -22.27 -33.94
N CYS A 8 -28.38 -23.58 -33.71
CA CYS A 8 -28.63 -24.17 -32.38
C CYS A 8 -27.36 -24.43 -31.56
N TYR A 9 -26.17 -24.41 -32.16
CA TYR A 9 -24.91 -24.76 -31.48
C TYR A 9 -24.06 -23.56 -31.04
N GLY A 10 -24.52 -22.33 -31.31
CA GLY A 10 -23.73 -21.11 -31.14
C GLY A 10 -24.00 -20.28 -29.88
N VAL A 11 -24.91 -20.69 -29.00
CA VAL A 11 -25.03 -20.05 -27.67
C VAL A 11 -24.26 -20.91 -26.68
N ALA A 12 -22.93 -20.85 -26.78
CA ALA A 12 -22.08 -21.26 -25.66
C ALA A 12 -22.54 -20.42 -24.46
N LYS A 13 -23.12 -21.09 -23.45
CA LYS A 13 -23.35 -20.51 -22.13
C LYS A 13 -22.07 -19.83 -21.71
N ILE A 14 -22.13 -18.51 -21.56
CA ILE A 14 -21.22 -17.81 -20.67
C ILE A 14 -21.60 -18.35 -19.29
N ASP A 15 -20.90 -19.39 -18.84
CA ASP A 15 -21.00 -19.84 -17.46
C ASP A 15 -20.65 -18.62 -16.61
N SER A 16 -21.63 -18.20 -15.83
CA SER A 16 -21.46 -17.21 -14.79
C SER A 16 -20.19 -17.55 -14.03
N LEU A 17 -19.24 -16.62 -13.99
CA LEU A 17 -18.09 -16.64 -13.09
C LEU A 17 -18.66 -16.72 -11.67
N HIS A 18 -18.90 -17.94 -11.19
CA HIS A 18 -19.25 -18.18 -9.80
C HIS A 18 -17.97 -17.90 -9.03
N VAL A 19 -17.82 -16.64 -8.59
CA VAL A 19 -16.84 -16.29 -7.57
C VAL A 19 -17.19 -17.16 -6.38
N ASP A 20 -16.34 -18.12 -6.10
CA ASP A 20 -16.51 -19.06 -5.00
C ASP A 20 -16.42 -18.23 -3.72
N LEU A 21 -17.50 -18.14 -2.95
CA LEU A 21 -17.53 -17.35 -1.71
C LEU A 21 -16.45 -17.83 -0.73
N ASP A 22 -16.09 -19.12 -0.78
CA ASP A 22 -14.95 -19.71 -0.08
C ASP A 22 -13.60 -19.12 -0.50
N PHE A 23 -13.42 -18.77 -1.78
CA PHE A 23 -12.21 -18.14 -2.27
C PHE A 23 -12.07 -16.71 -1.74
N GLN A 24 -13.17 -15.94 -1.73
CA GLN A 24 -13.13 -14.55 -1.28
C GLN A 24 -12.89 -14.47 0.24
N ASP A 25 -13.49 -15.34 1.04
CA ASP A 25 -13.25 -15.39 2.48
C ASP A 25 -11.81 -15.79 2.81
N LYS A 26 -11.26 -16.82 2.13
CA LYS A 26 -9.85 -17.21 2.28
C LYS A 26 -8.89 -16.12 1.83
N TYR A 27 -9.22 -15.41 0.76
CA TYR A 27 -8.46 -14.26 0.29
C TYR A 27 -8.44 -13.15 1.33
N MET A 28 -9.60 -12.78 1.89
CA MET A 28 -9.69 -11.74 2.93
C MET A 28 -8.99 -12.14 4.22
N GLU A 29 -9.07 -13.41 4.65
CA GLU A 29 -8.31 -13.89 5.81
C GLU A 29 -6.80 -13.80 5.56
N GLY A 30 -6.35 -14.25 4.38
CA GLY A 30 -4.95 -14.18 3.98
C GLY A 30 -4.44 -12.74 3.91
N GLU A 31 -5.23 -11.83 3.35
CA GLU A 31 -4.92 -10.40 3.25
C GLU A 31 -4.81 -9.77 4.64
N ASN A 32 -5.75 -10.05 5.54
CA ASN A 32 -5.72 -9.54 6.91
C ASN A 32 -4.49 -10.04 7.67
N ARG A 33 -4.18 -11.35 7.59
CA ARG A 33 -2.96 -11.91 8.20
C ARG A 33 -1.70 -11.28 7.64
N TYR A 34 -1.64 -11.07 6.32
CA TYR A 34 -0.50 -10.42 5.68
C TYR A 34 -0.33 -8.97 6.13
N LYS A 35 -1.42 -8.19 6.17
CA LYS A 35 -1.43 -6.81 6.67
C LYS A 35 -0.96 -6.74 8.13
N GLU A 36 -1.39 -7.68 8.97
CA GLU A 36 -0.95 -7.75 10.37
C GLU A 36 0.53 -8.12 10.50
N LEU A 37 1.03 -9.06 9.68
CA LEU A 37 2.46 -9.39 9.63
C LEU A 37 3.31 -8.23 9.11
N SER A 38 2.86 -7.53 8.08
CA SER A 38 3.60 -6.39 7.52
C SER A 38 3.63 -5.21 8.50
N LYS A 39 2.52 -4.94 9.20
CA LYS A 39 2.49 -3.94 10.30
C LYS A 39 3.47 -4.29 11.42
N LYS A 40 3.66 -5.58 11.71
CA LYS A 40 4.58 -6.04 12.76
C LYS A 40 6.06 -6.02 12.34
N SER A 41 6.37 -6.32 11.09
CA SER A 41 7.76 -6.38 10.60
C SER A 41 8.37 -5.01 10.33
N TYR A 42 7.56 -4.04 9.87
CA TYR A 42 8.01 -2.68 9.53
C TYR A 42 6.96 -1.66 9.97
N GLY A 43 6.73 -1.62 11.29
CA GLY A 43 5.74 -0.76 11.93
C GLY A 43 6.07 0.74 11.86
N SER A 44 5.37 1.54 12.66
CA SER A 44 5.48 3.01 12.65
C SER A 44 6.91 3.54 12.78
N CYS A 45 7.76 2.92 13.63
CA CYS A 45 9.16 3.33 13.79
C CYS A 45 9.93 3.32 12.47
N TRP A 46 9.76 2.28 11.65
CA TRP A 46 10.45 2.17 10.35
C TRP A 46 9.95 3.20 9.34
N LYS A 47 8.64 3.46 9.35
CA LYS A 47 8.03 4.51 8.53
C LYS A 47 8.51 5.91 8.96
N GLU A 48 8.65 6.14 10.27
CA GLU A 48 9.14 7.39 10.83
C GLU A 48 10.63 7.62 10.52
N ALA A 49 11.43 6.56 10.62
CA ALA A 49 12.83 6.57 10.18
C ALA A 49 12.96 7.01 8.71
N LEU A 50 11.98 6.68 7.86
CA LEU A 50 11.91 7.17 6.49
C LEU A 50 11.35 8.58 6.36
N SER A 51 10.31 8.96 7.09
CA SER A 51 9.71 10.30 6.96
C SER A 51 10.66 11.41 7.37
N ASN A 52 11.61 11.09 8.24
CA ASN A 52 12.67 12.01 8.68
C ASN A 52 13.75 12.22 7.60
N LEU A 53 13.74 11.46 6.51
CA LEU A 53 14.58 11.74 5.35
C LEU A 53 14.03 12.94 4.58
N GLN A 54 14.73 14.07 4.64
CA GLN A 54 14.44 15.23 3.77
C GLN A 54 14.62 14.89 2.27
N TYR A 55 15.32 13.80 1.95
CA TYR A 55 15.65 13.37 0.59
C TYR A 55 15.15 11.95 0.31
N SER A 56 14.79 11.65 -0.94
CA SER A 56 14.43 10.28 -1.36
C SER A 56 15.61 9.30 -1.15
N CYS A 57 15.32 8.01 -0.90
CA CYS A 57 16.29 6.91 -0.87
C CYS A 57 17.25 6.87 -2.07
N LYS A 58 16.92 7.54 -3.18
CA LYS A 58 17.79 7.69 -4.36
C LYS A 58 19.09 8.48 -4.10
N HIS A 59 19.12 9.36 -3.09
CA HIS A 59 20.26 10.26 -2.82
C HIS A 59 20.72 10.17 -1.36
N LEU A 60 20.96 8.95 -0.90
CA LEU A 60 21.53 8.70 0.43
C LEU A 60 23.03 9.00 0.42
N THR A 61 23.42 10.13 1.00
CA THR A 61 24.84 10.42 1.33
C THR A 61 25.33 9.48 2.44
N GLU A 62 26.65 9.40 2.65
CA GLU A 62 27.21 8.57 3.74
C GLU A 62 26.66 8.98 5.11
N GLU A 63 26.52 10.28 5.37
CA GLU A 63 25.94 10.80 6.61
C GLU A 63 24.48 10.36 6.78
N ILE A 64 23.67 10.51 5.73
CA ILE A 64 22.25 10.12 5.77
C ILE A 64 22.12 8.60 5.91
N GLN A 65 22.95 7.82 5.20
CA GLN A 65 22.99 6.37 5.33
C GLN A 65 23.35 5.95 6.76
N SER A 66 24.35 6.58 7.38
CA SER A 66 24.75 6.30 8.75
C SER A 66 23.63 6.63 9.76
N LYS A 67 22.99 7.80 9.63
CA LYS A 67 21.84 8.19 10.46
C LYS A 67 20.66 7.22 10.30
N LEU A 68 20.33 6.85 9.07
CA LEU A 68 19.23 5.94 8.78
C LEU A 68 19.51 4.51 9.30
N ALA A 69 20.74 4.04 9.17
CA ALA A 69 21.17 2.76 9.74
C ALA A 69 20.97 2.71 11.26
N LEU A 70 21.31 3.80 11.97
CA LEU A 70 21.09 3.90 13.41
C LEU A 70 19.60 3.93 13.75
N SER A 71 18.77 4.63 12.97
CA SER A 71 17.31 4.61 13.14
C SER A 71 16.73 3.20 12.98
N PHE A 72 17.14 2.46 11.94
CA PHE A 72 16.73 1.06 11.75
C PHE A 72 17.18 0.16 12.90
N THR A 73 18.41 0.38 13.39
CA THR A 73 18.94 -0.30 14.57
C THR A 73 18.08 -0.06 15.79
N ASN A 74 17.71 1.19 16.05
CA ASN A 74 16.85 1.55 17.18
C ASN A 74 15.46 0.92 17.05
N CYS A 75 14.85 0.93 15.86
CA CYS A 75 13.57 0.26 15.63
C CYS A 75 13.63 -1.25 15.90
N PHE A 76 14.71 -1.92 15.48
CA PHE A 76 14.90 -3.34 15.74
C PHE A 76 15.14 -3.63 17.23
N LEU A 77 15.97 -2.82 17.90
CA LEU A 77 16.25 -2.96 19.33
C LEU A 77 14.98 -2.78 20.15
N GLU A 78 14.19 -1.74 19.87
CA GLU A 78 12.89 -1.50 20.50
C GLU A 78 11.94 -2.69 20.28
N TYR A 79 11.82 -3.16 19.04
CA TYR A 79 11.01 -4.34 18.70
C TYR A 79 11.43 -5.59 19.49
N SER A 80 12.74 -5.77 19.69
CA SER A 80 13.29 -6.90 20.44
C SER A 80 13.27 -6.72 21.97
N GLY A 81 12.75 -5.61 22.49
CA GLY A 81 12.76 -5.28 23.93
C GLY A 81 14.15 -4.97 24.49
N SER A 82 15.09 -4.57 23.63
CA SER A 82 16.46 -4.21 24.00
C SER A 82 16.61 -2.69 24.15
N ALA A 83 17.60 -2.26 24.92
CA ALA A 83 17.93 -0.84 25.03
C ALA A 83 18.36 -0.27 23.67
N THR A 84 17.84 0.91 23.33
CA THR A 84 18.17 1.64 22.10
C THR A 84 19.42 2.51 22.28
N CYS A 85 19.94 3.03 21.18
CA CYS A 85 21.06 3.97 21.12
C CYS A 85 20.56 5.34 20.62
N PRO A 86 19.97 6.17 21.49
CA PRO A 86 19.57 7.52 21.12
C PRO A 86 20.82 8.34 20.76
N CYS A 87 20.73 9.13 19.70
CA CYS A 87 21.82 9.99 19.22
C CYS A 87 21.23 11.36 18.85
N PRO A 88 21.68 12.47 19.46
CA PRO A 88 21.24 13.81 19.09
C PRO A 88 21.52 14.12 17.61
N GLU A 89 20.73 14.98 16.99
CA GLU A 89 20.83 15.27 15.56
C GLU A 89 22.14 16.01 15.20
N GLU A 90 22.64 16.80 16.15
CA GLU A 90 23.88 17.58 16.05
C GLU A 90 25.14 16.75 16.33
N GLU A 91 24.99 15.57 16.93
CA GLU A 91 26.11 14.69 17.28
C GLU A 91 26.48 13.78 16.09
N PRO A 92 27.78 13.65 15.76
CA PRO A 92 28.21 12.66 14.79
C PRO A 92 27.87 11.25 15.25
N ILE A 93 27.32 10.42 14.35
CA ILE A 93 26.97 9.03 14.65
C ILE A 93 28.16 8.23 15.22
N SER A 94 29.38 8.53 14.78
CA SER A 94 30.61 7.91 15.31
C SER A 94 30.78 8.11 16.82
N VAL A 95 30.40 9.26 17.37
CA VAL A 95 30.45 9.55 18.81
C VAL A 95 29.44 8.69 19.57
N CYS A 96 28.22 8.61 19.05
CA CYS A 96 27.16 7.77 19.62
C CYS A 96 27.52 6.29 19.62
N LEU A 97 28.15 5.80 18.55
CA LEU A 97 28.56 4.40 18.43
C LEU A 97 29.77 4.03 19.29
N THR A 98 30.68 4.97 19.56
CA THR A 98 31.89 4.72 20.36
C THR A 98 31.56 4.25 21.78
N ASN A 99 30.48 4.79 22.36
CA ASN A 99 30.04 4.44 23.71
C ASN A 99 28.94 3.36 23.72
N SER A 100 28.62 2.78 22.55
CA SER A 100 27.58 1.76 22.42
C SER A 100 28.08 0.37 22.81
N SER A 101 27.17 -0.53 23.16
CA SER A 101 27.54 -1.94 23.41
C SER A 101 27.84 -2.69 22.10
N ASP A 102 28.65 -3.74 22.18
CA ASP A 102 28.98 -4.61 21.02
C ASP A 102 27.74 -5.10 20.27
N ARG A 103 26.66 -5.40 21.00
CA ARG A 103 25.38 -5.81 20.41
C ARG A 103 24.76 -4.70 19.55
N ILE A 104 24.78 -3.46 20.04
CA ILE A 104 24.27 -2.30 19.30
C ILE A 104 25.16 -2.06 18.07
N PHE A 105 26.47 -2.04 18.25
CA PHE A 105 27.41 -1.81 17.16
C PHE A 105 27.33 -2.87 16.05
N SER A 106 27.18 -4.15 16.43
CA SER A 106 26.98 -5.24 15.48
C SER A 106 25.65 -5.10 14.73
N THR A 107 24.56 -4.77 15.44
CA THR A 107 23.23 -4.56 14.81
C THR A 107 23.27 -3.36 13.87
N TYR A 108 23.92 -2.28 14.28
CA TYR A 108 24.18 -1.10 13.45
C TYR A 108 24.93 -1.45 12.17
N THR A 109 25.98 -2.26 12.28
CA THR A 109 26.81 -2.63 11.12
C THR A 109 25.98 -3.43 10.11
N GLU A 110 25.15 -4.36 10.56
CA GLU A 110 24.21 -5.12 9.72
C GLU A 110 23.23 -4.19 8.99
N PHE A 111 22.62 -3.25 9.70
CA PHE A 111 21.72 -2.31 9.03
C PHE A 111 22.47 -1.34 8.12
N PHE A 112 23.68 -0.90 8.48
CA PHE A 112 24.49 0.03 7.69
C PHE A 112 24.81 -0.54 6.31
N THR A 113 25.18 -1.81 6.21
CA THR A 113 25.47 -2.48 4.93
C THR A 113 24.22 -2.66 4.06
N HIS A 114 23.04 -2.77 4.68
CA HIS A 114 21.77 -3.00 4.00
C HIS A 114 20.86 -1.77 3.89
N THR A 115 21.28 -0.62 4.38
CA THR A 115 20.44 0.58 4.54
C THR A 115 19.81 1.02 3.22
N GLN A 116 20.58 1.04 2.13
CA GLN A 116 20.10 1.44 0.80
C GLN A 116 18.96 0.53 0.33
N SER A 117 19.15 -0.78 0.41
CA SER A 117 18.16 -1.78 0.01
C SER A 117 16.89 -1.71 0.86
N ILE A 118 17.05 -1.56 2.18
CA ILE A 118 15.94 -1.42 3.12
C ILE A 118 15.17 -0.13 2.85
N CYS A 119 15.86 1.00 2.65
CA CYS A 119 15.23 2.29 2.34
C CYS A 119 14.38 2.18 1.08
N HIS A 120 14.94 1.65 -0.02
CA HIS A 120 14.21 1.50 -1.28
C HIS A 120 13.00 0.57 -1.15
N TYR A 121 13.15 -0.55 -0.43
CA TYR A 121 12.04 -1.45 -0.16
C TYR A 121 10.91 -0.72 0.57
N LEU A 122 11.23 -0.05 1.68
CA LEU A 122 10.24 0.65 2.49
C LEU A 122 9.58 1.82 1.74
N GLN A 123 10.35 2.61 0.99
CA GLN A 123 9.80 3.67 0.15
C GLN A 123 8.86 3.12 -0.93
N HIS A 124 9.21 1.97 -1.55
CA HIS A 124 8.33 1.31 -2.49
C HIS A 124 7.05 0.82 -1.84
N ARG A 125 7.12 0.27 -0.62
CA ARG A 125 5.94 -0.16 0.16
C ARG A 125 4.99 0.99 0.45
N GLU A 126 5.50 2.13 0.90
CA GLU A 126 4.68 3.34 1.12
C GLU A 126 4.00 3.79 -0.16
N TRP A 127 4.73 3.81 -1.28
CA TRP A 127 4.15 4.16 -2.58
C TRP A 127 3.03 3.19 -2.98
N GLN A 128 3.25 1.88 -2.85
CA GLN A 128 2.22 0.87 -3.15
C GLN A 128 0.95 1.06 -2.29
N GLU A 129 1.11 1.29 -0.98
CA GLU A 129 -0.03 1.53 -0.08
C GLU A 129 -0.82 2.79 -0.48
N GLN A 130 -0.13 3.87 -0.88
CA GLN A 130 -0.77 5.10 -1.35
C GLN A 130 -1.45 4.92 -2.71
N THR A 131 -0.81 4.19 -3.62
CA THR A 131 -1.38 3.86 -4.93
C THR A 131 -2.65 3.02 -4.77
N GLN A 132 -2.64 1.99 -3.92
CA GLN A 132 -3.83 1.17 -3.68
C GLN A 132 -5.00 2.01 -3.16
N LYS A 133 -4.77 2.83 -2.13
CA LYS A 133 -5.79 3.76 -1.60
C LYS A 133 -6.36 4.68 -2.68
N THR A 134 -5.49 5.19 -3.56
CA THR A 134 -5.90 6.08 -4.64
C THR A 134 -6.76 5.35 -5.67
N VAL A 135 -6.41 4.11 -6.02
CA VAL A 135 -7.18 3.25 -6.93
C VAL A 135 -8.54 2.92 -6.31
N ASP A 136 -8.60 2.57 -5.04
CA ASP A 136 -9.85 2.28 -4.33
C ASP A 136 -10.78 3.49 -4.35
N MET A 137 -10.26 4.68 -4.00
CA MET A 137 -11.01 5.93 -4.08
C MET A 137 -11.47 6.26 -5.50
N LEU A 138 -10.64 6.00 -6.51
CA LEU A 138 -11.01 6.24 -7.90
C LEU A 138 -12.14 5.32 -8.33
N ASN A 139 -12.11 4.05 -7.92
CA ASN A 139 -13.17 3.08 -8.21
C ASN A 139 -14.49 3.51 -7.56
N GLU A 140 -14.46 3.83 -6.26
CA GLU A 140 -15.64 4.31 -5.52
C GLU A 140 -16.23 5.58 -6.16
N ASN A 141 -15.39 6.56 -6.47
CA ASN A 141 -15.84 7.79 -7.12
C ASN A 141 -16.41 7.53 -8.53
N SER A 142 -15.86 6.59 -9.28
CA SER A 142 -16.36 6.22 -10.60
C SER A 142 -17.75 5.58 -10.52
N GLU A 143 -17.98 4.71 -9.55
CA GLU A 143 -19.30 4.12 -9.28
C GLU A 143 -20.33 5.20 -8.88
N ILE A 144 -19.94 6.13 -8.00
CA ILE A 144 -20.79 7.26 -7.58
C ILE A 144 -21.15 8.14 -8.77
N VAL A 145 -20.19 8.49 -9.63
CA VAL A 145 -20.42 9.31 -10.82
C VAL A 145 -21.34 8.58 -11.80
N SER A 146 -21.11 7.29 -12.05
CA SER A 146 -21.97 6.47 -12.91
C SER A 146 -23.42 6.46 -12.42
N LYS A 147 -23.63 6.21 -11.13
CA LYS A 147 -24.96 6.21 -10.51
C LYS A 147 -25.65 7.58 -10.63
N LYS A 148 -24.93 8.67 -10.35
CA LYS A 148 -25.47 10.04 -10.48
C LYS A 148 -25.84 10.38 -11.93
N LEU A 149 -25.07 9.92 -12.90
CA LEU A 149 -25.39 10.11 -14.32
C LEU A 149 -26.64 9.34 -14.74
N ASP A 150 -26.82 8.09 -14.28
CA ASP A 150 -28.03 7.30 -14.50
C ASP A 150 -29.27 7.94 -13.86
N GLU A 151 -29.15 8.42 -12.62
CA GLU A 151 -30.22 9.16 -11.92
C GLU A 151 -30.60 10.47 -12.64
N SER A 152 -29.60 11.20 -13.14
CA SER A 152 -29.81 12.41 -13.94
C SER A 152 -30.50 12.10 -15.27
N SER A 153 -30.06 11.04 -15.97
CA SER A 153 -30.68 10.58 -17.22
C SER A 153 -32.15 10.21 -17.02
N LYS A 154 -32.46 9.41 -15.98
CA LYS A 154 -33.84 9.05 -15.62
C LYS A 154 -34.70 10.27 -15.29
N SER A 155 -34.14 11.27 -14.61
CA SER A 155 -34.83 12.52 -14.29
C SER A 155 -35.12 13.33 -15.56
N GLN A 156 -34.17 13.41 -16.49
CA GLN A 156 -34.36 14.05 -17.80
C GLN A 156 -35.46 13.35 -18.61
N THR A 157 -35.48 12.00 -18.65
CA THR A 157 -36.55 11.24 -19.33
C THR A 157 -37.93 11.55 -18.72
N LYS A 158 -38.04 11.57 -17.39
CA LYS A 158 -39.31 11.91 -16.71
C LYS A 158 -39.81 13.32 -17.06
N ILE A 159 -38.89 14.30 -17.13
CA ILE A 159 -39.24 15.67 -17.51
C ILE A 159 -39.77 15.71 -18.96
N LEU A 160 -39.14 14.99 -19.89
CA LEU A 160 -39.59 14.92 -21.29
C LEU A 160 -40.97 14.26 -21.42
N ASP A 161 -41.21 13.16 -20.70
CA ASP A 161 -42.51 12.49 -20.69
C ASP A 161 -43.63 13.42 -20.16
N MET A 162 -43.37 14.15 -19.07
CA MET A 162 -44.32 15.12 -18.51
C MET A 162 -44.62 16.27 -19.49
N GLN A 163 -43.61 16.76 -20.22
CA GLN A 163 -43.82 17.78 -21.25
C GLN A 163 -44.69 17.27 -22.40
N GLN A 164 -44.48 16.03 -22.83
CA GLN A 164 -45.28 15.43 -23.90
C GLN A 164 -46.75 15.22 -23.49
N ILE A 165 -47.00 14.89 -22.22
CA ILE A 165 -48.37 14.80 -21.67
C ILE A 165 -49.03 16.17 -21.60
N ALA A 166 -48.32 17.20 -21.12
CA ALA A 166 -48.88 18.54 -20.97
C ALA A 166 -49.20 19.24 -22.31
N LEU A 167 -48.59 18.79 -23.41
CA LEU A 167 -48.80 19.32 -24.77
C LEU A 167 -49.89 18.58 -25.56
N ARG A 168 -50.54 17.58 -24.96
CA ARG A 168 -51.72 16.88 -25.51
C ARG A 168 -52.99 17.32 -24.81
#